data_AF-A0A6B3EZP9-F1
#
_entry.id   AF-A0A6B3EZP9-F1
#
_cell.length_a   1.000
_cell.length_b   1.000
_cell.length_c   1.000
_cell.angle_alpha   90.00
_cell.angle_beta   90.00
_cell.angle_gamma   90.00
#
_symmetry.space_group_name_H-M   'P 1'
#
loop_
_entity.id
_entity.type
_entity.pdbx_description
1 polymer ?
#
loop_
_entity_poly.entity_id
_entity_poly.type
_entity_poly.pdbx_seq_one_letter_code
_entity_poly.pdbx_strand_id
1 'polypeptide(L)'
;AVYGVGGAEAGTGPDGHPRPLVEDWDTAAYLRHLPSVVEAVRAEFGAELPLLHDAHHRLTPIQAARLGRDLEPYRMFWLEDCTPAENQEALKLVRQHTTTPLAIGEVFNSPHDYQYLVTNQLIDYVRSAVTHFGG
;
A
#
# COMPACT_ATOMS: atom_id res chain seq x y z
N ALA A 1 1.65 -14.27 11.80
CA ALA A 1 1.91 -12.87 12.18
C ALA A 1 1.73 -12.03 10.93
N VAL A 2 0.93 -10.96 11.00
CA VAL A 2 0.87 -9.95 9.94
C VAL A 2 2.11 -9.07 10.09
N TYR A 3 2.86 -8.82 9.01
CA TYR A 3 4.08 -8.03 9.11
C TYR A 3 3.78 -6.59 9.51
N GLY A 4 4.61 -6.02 10.38
CA GLY A 4 4.36 -4.68 10.93
C GLY A 4 3.29 -4.63 12.02
N VAL A 5 2.57 -5.72 12.30
CA VAL A 5 1.62 -5.83 13.41
C VAL A 5 2.28 -6.49 14.63
N GLY A 6 2.20 -5.83 15.78
CA GLY A 6 2.65 -6.33 17.08
C GLY A 6 1.61 -7.23 17.77
N GLY A 7 1.42 -7.03 19.08
CA GLY A 7 0.35 -7.69 19.83
C GLY A 7 -1.03 -7.16 19.43
N ALA A 8 -2.05 -8.02 19.51
CA ALA A 8 -3.44 -7.62 19.30
C ALA A 8 -4.23 -7.91 20.57
N GLU A 9 -4.79 -6.88 21.20
CA GLU A 9 -5.60 -7.02 22.42
C GLU A 9 -7.07 -6.71 22.12
N ALA A 10 -7.95 -7.71 22.34
CA ALA A 10 -9.38 -7.49 22.42
C ALA A 10 -9.74 -7.15 23.88
N GLY A 11 -9.96 -5.87 24.16
CA GLY A 11 -10.39 -5.41 25.49
C GLY A 11 -11.91 -5.34 25.63
N THR A 12 -12.41 -5.35 26.86
CA THR A 12 -13.78 -4.92 27.16
C THR A 12 -13.74 -3.49 27.69
N GLY A 13 -14.64 -2.64 27.21
CA GLY A 13 -14.77 -1.26 27.67
C GLY A 13 -15.29 -1.17 29.11
N PRO A 14 -15.19 0.01 29.75
CA PRO A 14 -15.70 0.23 31.10
C PRO A 14 -17.22 0.08 31.20
N ASP A 15 -17.90 0.17 30.05
CA ASP A 15 -19.32 -0.03 29.79
C ASP A 15 -19.70 -1.49 29.54
N GLY A 16 -18.75 -2.43 29.57
CA GLY A 16 -18.99 -3.84 29.32
C GLY A 16 -19.13 -4.21 27.84
N HIS A 17 -18.98 -3.24 26.91
CA HIS A 17 -19.03 -3.50 25.48
C HIS A 17 -17.66 -3.97 24.95
N PRO A 18 -17.61 -4.91 23.99
CA PRO A 18 -16.35 -5.31 23.38
C PRO A 18 -15.73 -4.12 22.65
N ARG A 19 -14.45 -3.87 22.91
CA ARG A 19 -13.69 -2.86 22.17
C ARG A 19 -13.27 -3.43 20.81
N PRO A 20 -13.08 -2.56 19.81
CA PRO A 20 -12.42 -2.97 18.58
C PRO A 20 -11.05 -3.58 18.89
N LEU A 21 -10.67 -4.59 18.10
CA LEU A 21 -9.31 -5.11 18.13
C LEU A 21 -8.35 -3.96 17.77
N VAL A 22 -7.36 -3.71 18.62
CA VAL A 22 -6.28 -2.76 18.35
C VAL A 22 -5.02 -3.55 18.09
N GLU A 23 -4.38 -3.24 16.96
CA GLU A 23 -3.11 -3.81 16.54
C GLU A 23 -2.03 -2.74 16.66
N ASP A 24 -0.92 -3.05 17.32
CA ASP A 24 0.26 -2.18 17.32
C ASP A 24 0.92 -2.20 15.94
N TRP A 25 1.26 -1.03 15.38
CA TRP A 25 1.90 -0.92 14.06
C TRP A 25 3.34 -0.38 14.15
N ASP A 26 4.30 -1.10 13.55
CA ASP A 26 5.70 -0.68 13.38
C ASP A 26 6.07 -0.59 11.88
N THR A 27 6.00 0.63 11.34
CA THR A 27 6.40 0.94 9.96
C THR A 27 7.85 0.55 9.67
N ALA A 28 8.77 0.71 10.64
CA ALA A 28 10.18 0.44 10.41
C ALA A 28 10.46 -1.07 10.33
N ALA A 29 9.77 -1.88 11.15
CA ALA A 29 9.82 -3.33 11.02
C ALA A 29 9.25 -3.80 9.68
N TYR A 30 8.11 -3.24 9.27
CA TYR A 30 7.49 -3.53 7.97
C TYR A 30 8.44 -3.26 6.79
N LEU A 31 9.02 -2.05 6.73
CA LEU A 31 9.92 -1.65 5.64
C LEU A 31 11.20 -2.50 5.56
N ARG A 32 11.69 -3.01 6.70
CA ARG A 32 12.86 -3.92 6.71
C ARG A 32 12.49 -5.33 6.26
N HIS A 33 11.29 -5.80 6.60
CA HIS A 33 10.91 -7.20 6.42
C HIS A 33 10.38 -7.49 5.02
N LEU A 34 9.51 -6.62 4.49
CA LEU A 34 8.80 -6.90 3.24
C LEU A 34 9.72 -7.22 2.04
N PRO A 35 10.82 -6.48 1.77
CA PRO A 35 11.71 -6.82 0.66
C PRO A 35 12.28 -8.25 0.76
N SER A 36 12.57 -8.74 1.98
CA SER A 36 13.06 -10.12 2.17
C SER A 36 12.01 -11.19 1.86
N VAL A 37 10.73 -10.89 2.06
CA VAL A 37 9.63 -11.78 1.69
C VAL A 37 9.51 -11.87 0.18
N VAL A 38 9.54 -10.72 -0.51
CA VAL A 38 9.46 -10.67 -1.97
C VAL A 38 10.67 -11.35 -2.61
N GLU A 39 11.88 -11.15 -2.05
CA GLU A 39 13.10 -11.83 -2.48
C GLU A 39 12.95 -13.36 -2.38
N ALA A 40 12.45 -13.87 -1.25
CA ALA A 40 12.25 -15.30 -1.06
C ALA A 40 11.24 -15.89 -2.06
N VAL A 41 10.12 -15.19 -2.31
CA VAL A 41 9.14 -15.60 -3.33
C VAL A 41 9.76 -15.59 -4.73
N ARG A 42 10.57 -14.58 -5.06
CA ARG A 42 11.27 -14.51 -6.34
C ARG A 42 12.30 -15.62 -6.53
N ALA A 43 13.01 -15.98 -5.46
CA ALA A 43 13.98 -17.06 -5.48
C ALA A 43 13.32 -18.43 -5.73
N GLU A 44 12.14 -18.66 -5.15
CA GLU A 44 11.40 -19.92 -5.26
C GLU A 44 10.67 -20.06 -6.61
N PHE A 45 9.96 -19.01 -7.04
CA PHE A 45 9.03 -19.08 -8.18
C PHE A 45 9.54 -18.42 -9.46
N GLY A 46 10.71 -17.78 -9.42
CA GLY A 46 11.32 -17.12 -10.57
C GLY A 46 10.70 -15.77 -10.94
N ALA A 47 11.16 -15.23 -12.07
CA ALA A 47 10.85 -13.86 -12.50
C ALA A 47 9.49 -13.71 -13.21
N GLU A 48 8.95 -14.80 -13.79
CA GLU A 48 7.77 -14.73 -14.65
C GLU A 48 6.45 -14.59 -13.89
N LEU A 49 6.40 -15.02 -12.62
CA LEU A 49 5.21 -14.89 -11.79
C LEU A 49 4.93 -13.40 -11.50
N PRO A 50 3.77 -12.83 -11.85
CA PRO A 50 3.45 -11.46 -11.44
C PRO A 50 3.30 -11.39 -9.91
N LEU A 51 4.04 -10.50 -9.26
CA LEU A 51 3.92 -10.27 -7.81
C LEU A 51 3.32 -8.90 -7.55
N LEU A 52 2.33 -8.89 -6.68
CA LEU A 52 1.59 -7.70 -6.27
C LEU A 52 1.77 -7.54 -4.76
N HIS A 53 1.80 -6.31 -4.29
CA HIS A 53 1.85 -6.04 -2.87
C HIS A 53 0.97 -4.84 -2.51
N ASP A 54 0.22 -4.96 -1.43
CA ASP A 54 -0.66 -3.92 -0.92
C ASP A 54 -0.15 -3.37 0.42
N ALA A 55 0.21 -2.09 0.42
CA ALA A 55 0.71 -1.37 1.58
C ALA A 55 -0.38 -0.69 2.42
N HIS A 56 -1.63 -0.71 1.97
CA HIS A 56 -2.84 -0.39 2.73
C HIS A 56 -2.78 0.93 3.52
N HIS A 57 -2.34 2.02 2.88
CA HIS A 57 -2.39 3.39 3.39
C HIS A 57 -1.52 3.64 4.64
N ARG A 58 -0.60 2.73 4.99
CA ARG A 58 0.17 2.78 6.25
C ARG A 58 1.45 3.61 6.19
N LEU A 59 1.88 4.04 5.01
CA LEU A 59 3.15 4.75 4.84
C LEU A 59 2.92 6.22 4.54
N THR A 60 3.84 7.06 4.99
CA THR A 60 3.99 8.40 4.44
C THR A 60 4.56 8.34 3.02
N PRO A 61 4.42 9.40 2.20
CA PRO A 61 4.92 9.39 0.81
C PRO A 61 6.41 9.09 0.68
N ILE A 62 7.25 9.56 1.61
CA ILE A 62 8.70 9.29 1.56
C ILE A 62 9.03 7.84 1.95
N GLN A 63 8.24 7.25 2.84
CA GLN A 63 8.37 5.83 3.21
C GLN A 63 7.89 4.93 2.06
N ALA A 64 6.79 5.31 1.38
CA ALA A 64 6.32 4.64 0.17
C ALA A 64 7.33 4.73 -0.98
N ALA A 65 7.93 5.90 -1.20
CA ALA A 65 9.03 6.10 -2.15
C ALA A 65 10.20 5.15 -1.89
N ARG A 66 10.62 5.07 -0.62
CA ARG A 66 11.67 4.15 -0.17
C ARG A 66 11.29 2.69 -0.44
N LEU A 67 10.08 2.28 -0.04
CA LEU A 67 9.62 0.91 -0.25
C LEU A 67 9.58 0.55 -1.74
N GLY A 68 9.02 1.43 -2.57
CA GLY A 68 8.97 1.22 -4.01
C GLY A 68 10.35 0.97 -4.61
N ARG A 69 11.34 1.77 -4.20
CA ARG A 69 12.75 1.62 -4.60
C ARG A 69 13.35 0.31 -4.10
N ASP A 70 13.12 -0.05 -2.84
CA ASP A 70 13.60 -1.30 -2.25
C ASP A 70 12.99 -2.54 -2.97
N LEU A 71 11.84 -2.38 -3.64
CA LEU A 71 11.16 -3.43 -4.39
C LEU A 71 11.47 -3.48 -5.90
N GLU A 72 12.16 -2.48 -6.45
CA GLU A 72 12.49 -2.42 -7.89
C GLU A 72 13.21 -3.66 -8.43
N PRO A 73 14.19 -4.27 -7.73
CA PRO A 73 14.88 -5.47 -8.21
C PRO A 73 13.93 -6.66 -8.48
N TYR A 74 12.77 -6.68 -7.83
CA TYR A 74 11.83 -7.79 -7.90
C TYR A 74 10.75 -7.63 -8.98
N ARG A 75 10.78 -6.52 -9.75
CA ARG A 75 9.87 -6.27 -10.87
C ARG A 75 8.41 -6.54 -10.49
N MET A 76 7.95 -5.82 -9.45
CA MET A 76 6.57 -5.91 -8.99
C MET A 76 5.62 -5.54 -10.13
N PHE A 77 4.49 -6.24 -10.21
CA PHE A 77 3.40 -5.87 -11.10
C PHE A 77 2.73 -4.57 -10.62
N TRP A 78 2.52 -4.44 -9.30
CA TRP A 78 2.25 -3.14 -8.66
C TRP A 78 2.64 -3.11 -7.18
N LEU A 79 2.74 -1.89 -6.67
CA LEU A 79 2.63 -1.54 -5.26
C LEU A 79 1.31 -0.76 -5.07
N GLU A 80 0.39 -1.35 -4.33
CA GLU A 80 -0.98 -0.85 -4.11
C GLU A 80 -1.06 0.01 -2.84
N ASP A 81 -1.88 1.07 -2.93
CA ASP A 81 -2.32 1.90 -1.80
C ASP A 81 -1.17 2.30 -0.85
N CYS A 82 -0.04 2.71 -1.43
CA CYS A 82 1.20 2.89 -0.67
C CYS A 82 1.16 4.01 0.37
N THR A 83 0.33 5.02 0.19
CA THR A 83 0.10 6.15 1.10
C THR A 83 -1.33 6.64 0.90
N PRO A 84 -1.98 7.25 1.92
CA PRO A 84 -3.26 7.90 1.74
C PRO A 84 -3.19 8.94 0.61
N ALA A 85 -4.30 9.11 -0.13
CA ALA A 85 -4.32 9.87 -1.37
C ALA A 85 -5.46 10.89 -1.47
N GLU A 86 -6.08 11.26 -0.35
CA GLU A 86 -6.96 12.42 -0.27
C GLU A 86 -6.22 13.70 -0.72
N ASN A 87 -4.93 13.81 -0.35
CA ASN A 87 -4.00 14.72 -1.01
C ASN A 87 -3.34 14.01 -2.20
N GLN A 88 -3.92 14.14 -3.39
CA GLN A 88 -3.40 13.51 -4.61
C GLN A 88 -1.96 13.95 -4.97
N GLU A 89 -1.51 15.13 -4.54
CA GLU A 89 -0.14 15.59 -4.80
C GLU A 89 0.92 14.78 -4.05
N ALA A 90 0.53 14.13 -2.94
CA ALA A 90 1.44 13.34 -2.11
C ALA A 90 2.15 12.24 -2.91
N LEU A 91 1.47 11.68 -3.92
CA LEU A 91 2.01 10.64 -4.80
C LEU A 91 3.14 11.12 -5.72
N LYS A 92 3.32 12.44 -5.92
CA LYS A 92 4.47 12.98 -6.67
C LYS A 92 5.79 12.52 -6.07
N LEU A 93 5.91 12.55 -4.74
CA LEU A 93 7.16 12.17 -4.07
C LEU A 93 7.46 10.68 -4.29
N VAL A 94 6.44 9.83 -4.26
CA VAL A 94 6.58 8.40 -4.58
C VAL A 94 7.04 8.23 -6.03
N ARG A 95 6.31 8.81 -6.98
CA ARG A 95 6.59 8.69 -8.42
C ARG A 95 7.95 9.24 -8.83
N GLN A 96 8.46 10.26 -8.14
CA GLN A 96 9.79 10.83 -8.42
C GLN A 96 10.95 9.91 -7.99
N HIS A 97 10.70 8.94 -7.11
CA HIS A 97 11.77 8.20 -6.44
C HIS A 97 11.75 6.70 -6.68
N THR A 98 10.71 6.16 -7.31
CA THR A 98 10.66 4.76 -7.74
C THR A 98 10.11 4.55 -9.14
N THR A 99 10.57 3.49 -9.80
CA THR A 99 9.99 2.96 -11.04
C THR A 99 9.06 1.76 -10.82
N THR A 100 8.87 1.30 -9.58
CA THR A 100 7.86 0.26 -9.28
C THR A 100 6.47 0.79 -9.66
N PRO A 101 5.66 0.04 -10.43
CA PRO A 101 4.33 0.49 -10.81
C PRO A 101 3.43 0.70 -9.59
N LEU A 102 2.56 1.71 -9.62
CA LEU A 102 1.68 2.08 -8.51
C LEU A 102 0.21 1.84 -8.88
N ALA A 103 -0.53 1.22 -7.97
CA ALA A 103 -1.97 1.05 -8.05
C ALA A 103 -2.66 1.80 -6.91
N ILE A 104 -3.83 2.42 -7.16
CA ILE A 104 -4.57 3.06 -6.07
C ILE A 104 -6.09 3.16 -6.28
N GLY A 105 -6.81 3.20 -5.16
CA GLY A 105 -8.12 3.85 -5.06
C GLY A 105 -9.33 2.91 -4.94
N GLU A 106 -9.16 1.80 -4.22
CA GLU A 106 -10.30 0.97 -3.80
C GLU A 106 -11.32 1.74 -2.94
N VAL A 107 -10.85 2.79 -2.24
CA VAL A 107 -11.64 3.67 -1.38
C VAL A 107 -12.22 4.90 -2.10
N PHE A 108 -11.83 5.12 -3.36
CA PHE A 108 -12.32 6.27 -4.14
C PHE A 108 -13.74 6.04 -4.63
N ASN A 109 -14.47 7.13 -4.81
CA ASN A 109 -15.89 7.09 -5.18
C ASN A 109 -16.27 8.08 -6.29
N SER A 110 -15.32 8.89 -6.76
CA SER A 110 -15.54 9.87 -7.81
C SER A 110 -14.38 9.95 -8.82
N PRO A 111 -14.64 10.25 -10.10
CA PRO A 111 -13.60 10.60 -11.07
C PRO A 111 -12.66 11.73 -10.60
N HIS A 112 -13.16 12.63 -9.74
CA HIS A 112 -12.37 13.71 -9.16
C HIS A 112 -11.24 13.22 -8.25
N ASP A 113 -11.38 12.03 -7.66
CA ASP A 113 -10.34 11.40 -6.82
C ASP A 113 -9.14 10.92 -7.67
N TYR A 114 -9.33 10.76 -8.99
CA TYR A 114 -8.30 10.33 -9.93
C TYR A 114 -7.78 11.42 -10.85
N GLN A 115 -8.55 12.50 -11.03
CA GLN A 115 -8.27 13.49 -12.08
C GLN A 115 -6.82 13.97 -12.02
N TYR A 116 -6.31 14.29 -10.83
CA TYR A 116 -4.94 14.74 -10.69
C TYR A 116 -3.92 13.61 -10.88
N LEU A 117 -4.18 12.46 -10.26
CA LEU A 117 -3.30 11.29 -10.33
C LEU A 117 -3.08 10.82 -11.77
N VAL A 118 -4.16 10.73 -12.55
CA VAL A 118 -4.11 10.27 -13.95
C VAL A 118 -3.50 11.34 -14.84
N THR A 119 -3.93 12.61 -14.73
CA THR A 119 -3.41 13.69 -15.57
C THR A 119 -1.90 13.87 -15.42
N ASN A 120 -1.38 13.66 -14.21
CA ASN A 120 0.06 13.79 -13.92
C ASN A 120 0.82 12.46 -14.00
N GLN A 121 0.21 11.38 -14.50
CA GLN A 121 0.83 10.06 -14.64
C GLN A 121 1.47 9.55 -13.34
N LEU A 122 0.77 9.76 -12.22
CA LEU A 122 1.25 9.39 -10.89
C LEU A 122 0.94 7.95 -10.52
N ILE A 123 0.05 7.28 -11.25
CA ILE A 123 -0.38 5.89 -11.04
C ILE A 123 -0.43 5.13 -12.38
N ASP A 124 -0.30 3.81 -12.31
CA ASP A 124 -0.31 2.92 -13.47
C ASP A 124 -1.62 2.11 -13.52
N TYR A 125 -2.27 1.88 -12.37
CA TYR A 125 -3.52 1.12 -12.27
C TYR A 125 -4.55 1.83 -11.38
N VAL A 126 -5.78 1.93 -11.89
CA VAL A 126 -6.97 2.36 -11.16
C VAL A 126 -7.61 1.15 -10.48
N ARG A 127 -7.96 1.26 -9.20
CA ARG A 127 -8.47 0.15 -8.39
C ARG A 127 -9.91 0.29 -7.91
N SER A 128 -10.61 1.36 -8.28
CA SER A 128 -11.99 1.55 -7.82
C SER A 128 -12.90 0.37 -8.14
N ALA A 129 -13.62 -0.07 -7.12
CA ALA A 129 -14.68 -1.06 -7.26
C ALA A 129 -15.91 -0.39 -7.89
N VAL A 130 -16.51 -1.07 -8.87
CA VAL A 130 -17.72 -0.61 -9.58
C VAL A 130 -18.82 -0.16 -8.61
N THR A 131 -19.03 -0.93 -7.53
CA THR A 131 -20.04 -0.66 -6.50
C THR A 131 -19.76 0.60 -5.68
N HIS A 132 -18.50 1.01 -5.52
CA HIS A 132 -18.12 2.21 -4.77
C HIS A 132 -17.95 3.43 -5.68
N PHE A 133 -17.87 3.24 -7.00
CA PHE A 133 -17.56 4.28 -7.98
C PHE A 133 -18.75 4.68 -8.85
N GLY A 134 -19.97 4.28 -8.47
CA GLY A 134 -21.21 4.78 -9.07
C GLY A 134 -21.84 3.91 -10.16
N GLY A 135 -21.39 2.66 -10.36
CA GLY A 135 -22.05 1.67 -11.24
C GLY A 135 -21.23 1.15 -12.41
#